data_AF-A0A8S3K116-F1
#
_entry.id   AF-A0A8S3K116-F1
#
_cell.length_a   1.000
_cell.length_b   1.000
_cell.length_c   1.000
_cell.angle_alpha   90.00
_cell.angle_beta   90.00
_cell.angle_gamma   90.00
#
_symmetry.space_group_name_H-M   'P 1'
#
loop_
_entity.id
_entity.type
_entity.pdbx_description
1 polymer ?
#
loop_
_entity_poly.entity_id
_entity_poly.type
_entity_poly.pdbx_seq_one_letter_code
_entity_poly.pdbx_strand_id
1 'polypeptide(L)'
;MTQTPDGVFVRPHPTLWRLALCFSVLYEIMLIYILFQTVDDARQLLQNIDPKLGVPLPDKDYGGSCRIYDWEHPEDPFHYFKDKMGFFVLSHFFDWWLK
;
A
#
# COMPACT_ATOMS: atom_id res chain seq x y z
N MET A 1 25.78 -6.79 -20.00
CA MET A 1 24.66 -6.05 -20.62
C MET A 1 23.86 -5.39 -19.49
N THR A 2 23.82 -4.07 -19.41
CA THR A 2 23.06 -3.29 -18.40
C THR A 2 21.84 -2.62 -19.03
N GLN A 3 21.25 -3.25 -20.04
CA GLN A 3 20.07 -2.77 -20.74
C GLN A 3 18.92 -3.75 -20.51
N THR A 4 17.84 -3.24 -19.93
CA THR A 4 16.56 -3.97 -19.83
C THR A 4 15.94 -4.05 -21.23
N PRO A 5 15.46 -5.24 -21.65
CA PRO A 5 14.84 -5.41 -22.96
C PRO A 5 13.56 -4.56 -23.07
N ASP A 6 13.25 -4.12 -24.29
CA ASP A 6 12.02 -3.38 -24.55
C ASP A 6 10.81 -4.29 -24.32
N GLY A 7 9.87 -3.81 -23.50
CA GLY A 7 8.63 -4.53 -23.21
C GLY A 7 7.60 -4.41 -24.33
N VAL A 8 6.54 -5.23 -24.26
CA VAL A 8 5.46 -5.31 -25.27
C VAL A 8 4.66 -4.01 -25.42
N PHE A 9 4.78 -3.08 -24.46
CA PHE A 9 4.13 -1.78 -24.51
C PHE A 9 4.95 -0.80 -25.36
N VAL A 10 4.32 -0.17 -26.35
CA VAL A 10 4.89 0.98 -27.09
C VAL A 10 4.71 2.20 -26.21
N ARG A 11 5.81 2.79 -25.75
CA ARG A 11 5.76 3.81 -24.70
C ARG A 11 6.37 5.15 -25.16
N PRO A 12 5.77 6.32 -24.80
CA PRO A 12 6.10 7.62 -25.39
C PRO A 12 7.53 8.12 -25.15
N HIS A 13 8.24 7.60 -24.13
CA HIS A 13 9.67 7.85 -23.94
C HIS A 13 10.39 6.64 -23.29
N PRO A 14 11.29 5.93 -24.00
CA PRO A 14 11.84 4.63 -23.58
C PRO A 14 12.60 4.68 -22.24
N THR A 15 13.31 5.78 -21.95
CA THR A 15 14.09 5.91 -20.71
C THR A 15 13.21 5.93 -19.46
N LEU A 16 12.05 6.60 -19.51
CA LEU A 16 11.17 6.75 -18.35
C LEU A 16 10.65 5.38 -17.89
N TRP A 17 10.33 4.53 -18.84
CA TRP A 17 9.74 3.24 -18.56
C TRP A 17 10.74 2.15 -18.22
N ARG A 18 11.97 2.25 -18.75
CA ARG A 18 13.09 1.44 -18.28
C ARG A 18 13.43 1.78 -16.83
N LEU A 19 13.44 3.07 -16.47
CA LEU A 19 13.60 3.49 -15.06
C LEU A 19 12.46 2.98 -14.19
N ALA A 20 11.21 3.11 -14.62
CA ALA A 20 10.06 2.60 -13.89
C ALA A 20 10.17 1.08 -13.63
N LEU A 21 10.59 0.29 -14.62
CA LEU A 21 10.85 -1.15 -14.45
C LEU A 21 11.99 -1.42 -13.45
N CYS A 22 13.09 -0.68 -13.53
CA CYS A 22 14.17 -0.83 -12.56
C CYS A 22 13.69 -0.52 -11.13
N PHE A 23 12.92 0.55 -10.93
CA PHE A 23 12.35 0.89 -9.64
C PHE A 23 11.35 -0.17 -9.15
N SER A 24 10.52 -0.73 -10.03
CA SER A 24 9.60 -1.80 -9.64
C SER A 24 10.33 -3.06 -9.19
N VAL A 25 11.39 -3.47 -9.90
CA VAL A 25 12.21 -4.63 -9.51
C VAL A 25 12.91 -4.39 -8.17
N LEU A 26 13.49 -3.20 -7.96
CA LEU A 26 14.12 -2.84 -6.68
C LEU A 26 13.10 -2.85 -5.53
N TYR A 27 11.90 -2.30 -5.79
CA TYR A 27 10.81 -2.31 -4.83
C TYR A 27 10.38 -3.73 -4.46
N GLU A 28 10.20 -4.62 -5.44
CA GLU A 28 9.83 -6.02 -5.19
C GLU A 28 10.91 -6.77 -4.39
N ILE A 29 12.19 -6.59 -4.73
CA ILE A 29 13.29 -7.21 -3.97
C ILE A 29 13.30 -6.70 -2.52
N MET A 30 13.05 -5.41 -2.30
CA MET A 30 12.96 -4.82 -0.97
C MET A 30 11.77 -5.38 -0.18
N LEU A 31 10.60 -5.55 -0.81
CA LEU A 31 9.43 -6.16 -0.17
C LEU A 31 9.70 -7.60 0.24
N ILE A 32 10.33 -8.40 -0.63
CA ILE A 32 10.71 -9.79 -0.32
C ILE A 32 11.69 -9.81 0.86
N TYR A 33 12.67 -8.91 0.88
CA TYR A 33 13.60 -8.81 2.01
C TYR A 33 12.87 -8.51 3.34
N ILE A 34 11.94 -7.55 3.34
CA ILE A 34 11.12 -7.18 4.52
C ILE A 34 10.23 -8.34 4.96
N LEU A 35 9.65 -9.08 4.01
CA LEU A 35 8.76 -10.22 4.27
C LEU A 35 9.44 -11.32 5.11
N PHE A 36 10.75 -11.50 4.95
CA PHE A 36 11.52 -12.49 5.70
C PHE A 36 12.17 -11.95 6.98
N GLN A 37 11.98 -10.68 7.33
CA GLN A 37 12.45 -10.12 8.61
C GLN A 37 11.51 -10.52 9.76
N THR A 38 12.02 -10.47 10.99
CA THR A 38 11.14 -10.48 12.17
C THR A 38 10.33 -9.17 12.23
N VAL A 39 9.21 -9.18 12.95
CA VAL A 39 8.36 -7.99 13.08
C VAL A 39 9.14 -6.82 13.72
N ASP A 40 9.97 -7.10 14.70
CA ASP A 40 10.75 -6.07 15.40
C ASP A 40 11.87 -5.51 14.53
N ASP A 41 12.57 -6.37 13.78
CA ASP A 41 13.62 -5.93 12.84
C ASP A 41 13.01 -5.12 11.67
N ALA A 42 11.87 -5.56 11.14
CA ALA A 42 11.16 -4.84 10.09
C ALA A 42 10.73 -3.44 10.55
N ARG A 43 10.24 -3.31 11.79
CA ARG A 43 9.85 -2.02 12.37
C ARG A 43 11.05 -1.07 12.56
N GLN A 44 12.19 -1.59 13.03
CA GLN A 44 13.43 -0.80 13.15
C GLN A 44 13.96 -0.37 11.78
N LEU A 45 13.90 -1.25 10.78
CA LEU A 45 14.30 -0.92 9.42
C LEU A 45 13.43 0.21 8.83
N LEU A 46 12.11 0.08 8.93
CA LEU A 46 11.16 1.05 8.38
C LEU A 46 11.22 2.41 9.09
N GLN A 47 11.69 2.46 10.34
CA GLN A 47 11.93 3.72 11.06
C GLN A 47 12.94 4.63 10.35
N ASN A 48 13.87 4.06 9.57
CA ASN A 48 14.82 4.86 8.78
C ASN A 48 14.15 5.60 7.60
N ILE A 49 12.95 5.18 7.19
CA ILE A 49 12.19 5.79 6.10
C ILE A 49 11.17 6.79 6.65
N ASP A 50 10.42 6.38 7.69
CA ASP A 50 9.50 7.26 8.40
C ASP A 50 9.83 7.27 9.90
N PRO A 51 10.28 8.40 10.45
CA PRO A 51 10.67 8.50 11.87
C PRO A 51 9.51 8.27 12.84
N LYS A 52 8.25 8.28 12.37
CA LYS A 52 7.07 7.97 13.19
C LYS A 52 6.83 6.46 13.38
N LEU A 53 7.57 5.61 12.66
CA LEU A 53 7.51 4.16 12.81
C LEU A 53 8.40 3.67 13.97
N GLY A 54 8.45 2.35 14.20
CA GLY A 54 9.23 1.74 15.29
C GLY A 54 8.50 1.61 16.63
N VAL A 55 7.25 2.08 16.69
CA VAL A 55 6.36 1.91 17.86
C VAL A 55 5.25 0.89 17.55
N PRO A 56 4.61 0.28 18.57
CA PRO A 56 3.40 -0.51 18.36
C PRO A 56 2.34 0.34 17.66
N LEU A 57 2.01 -0.01 16.42
CA LEU A 57 0.93 0.62 15.68
C LEU A 57 -0.41 0.08 16.19
N PRO A 58 -1.47 0.91 16.26
CA PRO A 58 -2.80 0.41 16.58
C PRO A 58 -3.22 -0.59 15.51
N ASP A 59 -3.61 -1.80 15.94
CA ASP A 59 -4.12 -2.80 15.03
C ASP A 59 -5.42 -2.30 14.42
N LYS A 60 -5.44 -2.19 13.09
CA LYS A 60 -6.67 -1.89 12.37
C LYS A 60 -7.47 -3.18 12.25
N ASP A 61 -8.60 -3.24 12.96
CA ASP A 61 -9.53 -4.34 12.85
C ASP A 61 -10.31 -4.25 11.54
N TYR A 62 -9.84 -4.95 10.51
CA TYR A 62 -10.56 -5.07 9.24
C TYR A 62 -11.77 -6.01 9.32
N GLY A 63 -11.82 -6.92 10.29
CA GLY A 63 -12.87 -7.94 10.46
C GLY A 63 -13.94 -7.63 11.52
N GLY A 64 -13.89 -6.44 12.12
CA GLY A 64 -14.85 -5.99 13.13
C GLY A 64 -16.29 -5.82 12.61
N SER A 65 -17.12 -5.12 13.39
CA SER A 65 -18.56 -4.93 13.12
C SER A 65 -18.88 -4.54 11.66
N CYS A 66 -19.77 -5.30 11.02
CA CYS A 66 -20.28 -5.03 9.66
C CYS A 66 -21.50 -4.09 9.63
N ARG A 67 -21.82 -3.43 10.76
CA ARG A 67 -22.96 -2.51 10.83
C ARG A 67 -22.67 -1.28 9.97
N ILE A 68 -23.61 -0.94 9.08
CA ILE A 68 -23.50 0.30 8.29
C ILE A 68 -23.89 1.51 9.13
N TYR A 69 -24.91 1.33 9.97
CA TYR A 69 -25.43 2.35 10.88
C TYR A 69 -25.37 1.81 12.30
N ASP A 70 -24.70 2.55 13.19
CA ASP A 70 -24.66 2.28 14.61
C ASP A 70 -25.58 3.25 15.36
N TRP A 71 -26.62 2.68 15.99
CA TRP A 71 -27.57 3.44 16.81
C TRP A 71 -26.99 3.81 18.18
N GLU A 72 -25.89 3.18 18.59
CA GLU A 72 -25.25 3.37 19.89
C GLU A 72 -24.32 4.61 19.91
N HIS A 73 -23.89 5.10 18.74
CA HIS A 73 -23.02 6.28 18.57
C HIS A 73 -23.68 7.33 17.66
N PRO A 74 -24.64 8.13 18.16
CA PRO A 74 -25.44 9.05 17.35
C PRO A 74 -24.65 10.23 16.75
N GLU A 75 -23.50 10.59 17.31
CA GLU A 75 -22.60 11.63 16.77
C GLU A 75 -21.84 11.19 15.51
N ASP A 76 -21.52 9.89 15.39
CA ASP A 76 -20.95 9.31 14.16
C ASP A 76 -21.52 7.90 13.87
N PRO A 77 -22.78 7.83 13.41
CA PRO A 77 -23.46 6.55 13.25
C PRO A 77 -22.89 5.71 12.09
N PHE A 78 -22.12 6.31 11.18
CA PHE A 78 -21.52 5.63 10.03
C PHE A 78 -20.03 5.33 10.20
N HIS A 79 -19.50 5.41 11.42
CA HIS A 79 -18.07 5.24 11.69
C HIS A 79 -17.54 3.89 11.19
N TYR A 80 -18.25 2.79 11.41
CA TYR A 80 -17.87 1.47 10.90
C TYR A 80 -17.79 1.44 9.37
N PHE A 81 -18.82 1.96 8.68
CA PHE A 81 -18.85 2.01 7.23
C PHE A 81 -17.69 2.85 6.66
N LYS A 82 -17.46 4.04 7.22
CA LYS A 82 -16.37 4.94 6.81
C LYS A 82 -14.99 4.33 7.04
N ASP A 83 -14.80 3.62 8.15
CA ASP A 83 -13.51 2.98 8.46
C ASP A 83 -13.12 1.91 7.42
N LYS A 84 -14.12 1.18 6.90
CA LYS A 84 -13.91 0.18 5.84
C LYS A 84 -13.78 0.80 4.44
N MET A 85 -14.47 1.91 4.17
CA MET A 85 -14.40 2.67 2.91
C MET A 85 -13.13 3.55 2.83
N GLY A 86 -11.98 2.97 3.16
CA GLY A 86 -10.70 3.67 3.15
C GLY A 86 -10.13 3.92 1.76
N PHE A 87 -8.96 4.57 1.73
CA PHE A 87 -8.23 4.90 0.51
C PHE A 87 -8.02 3.69 -0.41
N PHE A 88 -7.84 2.49 0.14
CA PHE A 88 -7.68 1.25 -0.63
C PHE A 88 -8.89 0.93 -1.53
N VAL A 89 -10.11 1.04 -1.00
CA VAL A 89 -11.34 0.74 -1.76
C VAL A 89 -11.55 1.78 -2.84
N LEU A 90 -11.33 3.06 -2.51
CA LEU A 90 -11.44 4.16 -3.46
C LEU A 90 -10.38 4.02 -4.57
N SER A 91 -9.12 3.76 -4.21
CA SER A 91 -8.04 3.63 -5.19
C SER A 91 -8.29 2.46 -6.14
N HIS A 92 -8.77 1.31 -5.64
CA HIS A 92 -9.13 0.16 -6.49
C HIS A 92 -10.33 0.45 -7.40
N PHE A 93 -11.35 1.13 -6.87
CA PHE A 93 -12.50 1.54 -7.68
C PHE A 93 -12.06 2.48 -8.81
N PHE A 94 -11.24 3.49 -8.53
CA PHE A 94 -10.79 4.45 -9.54
C PHE A 94 -9.74 3.88 -10.50
N ASP A 95 -8.86 2.98 -10.04
CA ASP A 95 -7.90 2.27 -10.91
C ASP A 95 -8.61 1.51 -12.03
N TRP A 96 -9.77 0.89 -11.74
CA TRP A 96 -10.58 0.20 -12.74
C TRP A 96 -11.02 1.11 -13.90
N TRP A 97 -11.27 2.39 -13.63
CA TRP A 97 -11.68 3.37 -14.65
C TRP A 97 -10.51 4.02 -15.38
N LEU A 98 -9.31 3.98 -14.79
CA LEU A 98 -8.08 4.58 -15.33
C LEU A 98 -7.19 3.54 -16.05
N LYS A 99 -7.64 2.28 -16.12
CA LYS A 99 -6.97 1.19 -16.81
C LYS A 99 -7.08 1.28 -18.32
#